data_AF-A0A351R721-F1
#
_entry.id   AF-A0A351R721-F1
#
_cell.length_a   1.000
_cell.length_b   1.000
_cell.length_c   1.000
_cell.angle_alpha   90.00
_cell.angle_beta   90.00
_cell.angle_gamma   90.00
#
_symmetry.space_group_name_H-M   'P 1'
#
loop_
_entity.id
_entity.type
_entity.pdbx_description
1 polymer ?
#
loop_
_entity_poly.entity_id
_entity_poly.type
_entity_poly.pdbx_seq_one_letter_code
_entity_poly.pdbx_strand_id
1 'polypeptide(L)'
;MKKKMSNRDKTFWAVVIPVVILFFAFNTLPMIKGVIYSFTNYKGYGTYDYVGFRNYADLFTDSRVGKSYVFTFKYALAGTILVNVLSLIMAVG
;
A
#
# COMPACT_ATOMS: atom_id res chain seq x y z
N MET A 1 2.88 -39.60 -9.79
CA MET A 1 3.21 -39.23 -11.18
C MET A 1 3.67 -37.77 -11.23
N LYS A 2 4.96 -37.48 -11.48
CA LYS A 2 5.45 -36.09 -11.66
C LYS A 2 5.08 -35.63 -13.07
N LYS A 3 4.16 -34.66 -13.19
CA LYS A 3 3.80 -34.03 -14.47
C LYS A 3 5.04 -33.34 -15.04
N LYS A 4 5.55 -33.83 -16.18
CA LYS A 4 6.72 -33.25 -16.86
C LYS A 4 6.34 -31.84 -17.33
N MET A 5 6.97 -30.81 -16.75
CA MET A 5 6.71 -29.42 -17.12
C MET A 5 7.00 -29.21 -18.61
N SER A 6 6.04 -28.62 -19.32
CA SER A 6 6.22 -28.23 -20.73
C SER A 6 7.27 -27.12 -20.83
N ASN A 7 7.93 -27.00 -21.99
CA ASN A 7 8.88 -25.90 -22.22
C ASN A 7 8.23 -24.52 -22.01
N ARG A 8 6.93 -24.38 -22.29
CA ARG A 8 6.16 -23.16 -21.98
C ARG A 8 6.06 -22.89 -20.48
N ASP A 9 5.84 -23.93 -19.67
CA ASP A 9 5.75 -23.80 -18.21
C ASP A 9 7.11 -23.37 -17.63
N LYS A 10 8.21 -23.91 -18.15
CA LYS A 10 9.57 -23.52 -17.71
C LYS A 10 9.86 -22.06 -18.00
N THR A 11 9.55 -21.58 -19.20
CA THR A 11 9.71 -20.16 -19.56
C THR A 11 8.81 -19.26 -18.72
N PHE A 12 7.56 -19.67 -18.49
CA PHE A 12 6.64 -18.95 -17.61
C PHE A 12 7.21 -18.79 -16.19
N TRP A 13 7.66 -19.88 -15.57
CA TRP A 13 8.27 -19.81 -14.24
C TRP A 13 9.59 -19.04 -14.22
N ALA A 14 10.40 -19.12 -15.28
CA ALA A 14 11.65 -18.36 -15.39
C ALA A 14 11.43 -16.85 -15.41
N VAL A 15 10.29 -16.36 -15.92
CA VAL A 15 9.93 -14.94 -15.89
C VAL A 15 9.19 -14.56 -14.60
N VAL A 16 8.25 -15.39 -14.14
CA VAL A 16 7.42 -15.08 -12.97
C VAL A 16 8.22 -15.07 -11.67
N ILE A 17 9.12 -16.05 -11.48
CA ILE A 17 9.92 -16.15 -10.25
C ILE A 17 10.72 -14.87 -9.95
N PRO A 18 11.54 -14.32 -10.88
CA PRO A 18 12.29 -13.10 -10.58
C PRO A 18 11.38 -11.88 -10.36
N VAL A 19 10.27 -11.76 -11.08
CA VAL A 19 9.29 -10.68 -10.87
C VAL A 19 8.69 -10.76 -9.48
N VAL A 20 8.29 -11.95 -9.03
CA VAL A 20 7.75 -12.16 -7.69
C VAL A 20 8.81 -11.87 -6.64
N ILE A 21 10.06 -12.30 -6.83
CA ILE A 21 11.16 -12.01 -5.89
C ILE A 21 11.36 -10.48 -5.76
N LEU A 22 11.42 -9.76 -6.88
CA LEU A 22 11.58 -8.31 -6.88
C LEU A 22 10.37 -7.63 -6.21
N PHE A 23 9.15 -8.06 -6.52
CA PHE A 23 7.94 -7.56 -5.88
C PHE A 23 8.00 -7.77 -4.36
N PHE A 24 8.33 -8.97 -3.89
CA PHE A 24 8.44 -9.21 -2.46
C PHE A 24 9.56 -8.40 -1.81
N ALA A 25 10.72 -8.31 -2.46
CA ALA A 25 11.88 -7.60 -1.92
C ALA A 25 11.65 -6.10 -1.77
N PHE A 26 10.99 -5.48 -2.75
CA PHE A 26 10.86 -4.02 -2.83
C PHE A 26 9.45 -3.49 -2.53
N ASN A 27 8.43 -4.34 -2.42
CA ASN A 27 7.08 -3.94 -2.05
C ASN A 27 6.66 -4.57 -0.71
N THR A 28 6.61 -5.90 -0.65
CA THR A 28 6.09 -6.60 0.54
C THR A 28 6.99 -6.45 1.77
N LEU A 29 8.32 -6.59 1.61
CA LEU A 29 9.27 -6.42 2.72
C LEU A 29 9.23 -5.01 3.33
N PRO A 30 9.34 -3.90 2.56
CA PRO A 30 9.25 -2.57 3.16
C PRO A 30 7.86 -2.29 3.75
N MET A 31 6.78 -2.84 3.17
CA MET A 31 5.45 -2.75 3.78
C MET A 31 5.43 -3.40 5.18
N ILE A 32 5.93 -4.64 5.31
CA ILE A 32 5.99 -5.34 6.61
C ILE A 32 6.87 -4.58 7.59
N LYS A 33 8.05 -4.10 7.16
CA LYS A 33 8.93 -3.29 8.02
C LYS A 33 8.25 -2.00 8.47
N GLY A 34 7.54 -1.32 7.57
CA GLY A 34 6.76 -0.11 7.89
C GLY A 34 5.67 -0.39 8.93
N VAL A 35 4.97 -1.52 8.82
CA VAL A 35 4.01 -1.97 9.83
C VAL A 35 4.72 -2.22 11.16
N ILE A 36 5.84 -2.94 11.19
CA ILE A 36 6.60 -3.15 12.44
C ILE A 36 7.05 -1.82 13.05
N TYR A 37 7.55 -0.89 12.25
CA TYR A 37 7.97 0.44 12.70
C TYR A 37 6.81 1.30 13.19
N SER A 38 5.58 1.07 12.72
CA SER A 38 4.40 1.78 13.26
C SER A 38 4.15 1.50 14.74
N PHE A 39 4.60 0.33 15.24
CA PHE A 39 4.53 -0.05 16.65
C PHE A 39 5.76 0.39 17.46
N THR A 40 6.75 1.02 16.82
CA THR A 40 7.95 1.55 17.47
C THR A 40 7.97 3.08 17.42
N ASN A 41 8.75 3.71 18.30
CA ASN A 41 8.97 5.17 18.26
C ASN A 41 10.19 5.52 17.37
N TYR A 42 10.28 4.89 16.19
CA TYR A 42 11.42 5.09 15.31
C TYR A 42 11.25 6.37 14.48
N LYS A 43 12.15 7.34 14.68
CA LYS A 43 12.15 8.63 13.97
C LYS A 43 12.97 8.62 12.67
N GLY A 44 13.45 7.46 12.23
CA GLY A 44 14.30 7.31 11.04
C GLY A 44 15.82 7.37 11.31
N TYR A 45 16.22 7.64 12.55
CA TYR A 45 17.62 7.62 13.02
C TYR A 45 17.64 7.36 14.53
N GLY A 46 18.74 6.78 15.03
CA GLY A 46 18.91 6.46 16.46
C GLY A 46 18.27 5.14 16.91
N THR A 47 18.17 4.94 18.22
CA THR A 47 17.53 3.77 18.85
C THR A 47 16.01 3.87 18.74
N TYR A 48 15.34 2.73 18.57
CA TYR A 48 13.89 2.65 18.61
C TYR A 48 13.44 1.81 19.81
N ASP A 49 12.39 2.29 20.48
CA ASP A 49 11.71 1.53 21.52
C ASP A 49 10.37 1.04 20.99
N TYR A 50 9.97 -0.16 21.40
CA TYR A 50 8.65 -0.71 21.10
C TYR A 50 7.61 -0.02 21.99
N VAL A 51 6.71 0.74 21.36
CA VAL A 51 5.68 1.55 22.04
C VAL A 51 4.26 1.02 21.83
N GLY A 52 4.13 -0.11 21.11
CA GLY A 52 2.87 -0.79 20.88
C GLY A 52 1.85 0.10 20.18
N PHE A 53 0.64 0.21 20.75
CA PHE A 53 -0.48 0.95 20.16
C PHE A 53 -0.53 2.43 20.53
N ARG A 54 0.42 2.96 21.31
CA ARG A 54 0.38 4.37 21.75
C ARG A 54 0.35 5.34 20.57
N ASN A 55 1.18 5.09 19.54
CA ASN A 55 1.21 5.88 18.32
C ASN A 55 -0.17 5.95 17.62
N TYR A 56 -0.91 4.84 17.63
CA TYR A 56 -2.24 4.79 17.04
C TYR A 56 -3.25 5.57 17.88
N ALA A 57 -3.22 5.44 19.21
CA ALA A 57 -4.10 6.21 20.09
C ALA A 57 -3.88 7.73 19.94
N ASP A 58 -2.61 8.16 19.90
CA ASP A 58 -2.26 9.58 19.72
C ASP A 58 -2.80 10.11 18.38
N LEU A 59 -2.66 9.35 17.30
CA LEU A 59 -3.20 9.69 15.97
C LEU A 59 -4.72 9.90 15.96
N PHE A 60 -5.49 9.08 16.69
CA PHE A 60 -6.95 9.21 16.75
C PHE A 60 -7.42 10.36 17.64
N THR A 61 -6.61 10.78 18.62
CA THR A 61 -6.93 11.93 19.48
C THR A 61 -6.52 13.28 18.88
N ASP A 62 -5.65 13.29 17.87
CA ASP A 62 -5.20 14.51 17.22
C ASP A 62 -6.28 15.09 16.27
N SER A 63 -6.85 16.22 16.68
CA SER A 63 -7.84 16.97 15.89
C SER A 63 -7.34 17.41 14.50
N ARG A 64 -6.03 17.57 14.30
CA ARG A 64 -5.42 17.90 12.99
C ARG A 64 -5.50 16.71 12.05
N VAL A 65 -5.20 15.52 12.57
CA VAL A 65 -5.26 14.26 11.83
C VAL A 65 -6.69 14.02 11.34
N GLY A 66 -7.68 14.16 12.23
CA GLY A 66 -9.09 14.05 11.87
C GLY A 66 -9.54 15.03 10.76
N LYS A 67 -9.14 16.30 10.86
CA LYS A 67 -9.44 17.30 9.82
C LYS A 67 -8.83 16.94 8.46
N SER A 68 -7.58 16.49 8.46
CA SER A 68 -6.89 16.05 7.24
C SER A 68 -7.58 14.85 6.59
N TYR A 69 -8.02 13.87 7.39
CA TYR A 69 -8.78 12.72 6.86
C TYR A 69 -10.10 13.14 6.21
N VAL A 70 -10.87 14.01 6.86
CA VAL A 70 -12.15 14.50 6.31
C VAL A 70 -11.94 15.27 5.02
N PHE A 71 -10.90 16.11 4.94
CA PHE A 71 -10.56 16.84 3.72
C PHE A 71 -10.22 15.88 2.57
N THR A 72 -9.32 14.92 2.82
CA THR A 72 -8.93 13.91 1.81
C THR A 72 -10.13 13.09 1.34
N PHE A 73 -11.03 12.70 2.26
CA PHE A 73 -12.21 11.93 1.89
C PHE A 73 -13.20 12.74 1.03
N LYS A 74 -13.43 14.02 1.39
CA LYS A 74 -14.24 14.94 0.58
C LYS A 74 -13.64 15.14 -0.80
N TYR A 75 -12.32 15.33 -0.87
CA TYR A 75 -11.60 15.48 -2.12
C TYR A 75 -11.70 14.23 -3.00
N ALA A 76 -11.49 13.04 -2.43
CA ALA A 76 -11.62 11.77 -3.13
C ALA A 76 -13.03 11.60 -3.70
N LEU A 77 -14.07 11.82 -2.90
CA LEU A 77 -15.46 11.68 -3.35
C LEU A 77 -15.80 12.68 -4.45
N ALA A 78 -15.48 13.96 -4.26
CA ALA A 78 -15.73 15.00 -5.26
C ALA A 78 -14.99 14.72 -6.56
N GLY A 79 -13.72 14.31 -6.46
CA GLY A 79 -12.89 13.94 -7.60
C GLY A 79 -13.44 12.73 -8.35
N THR A 80 -13.85 11.67 -7.64
CA THR A 80 -14.45 10.49 -8.26
C THR A 80 -15.74 10.83 -9.00
N ILE A 81 -16.64 11.62 -8.39
CA ILE A 81 -17.90 12.02 -9.04
C ILE A 81 -17.60 12.85 -10.29
N LEU A 82 -16.75 13.87 -10.17
CA LEU A 82 -16.40 14.76 -11.27
C LEU A 82 -15.76 14.00 -12.43
N VAL A 83 -14.76 13.16 -12.16
CA VAL A 83 -14.08 12.37 -13.19
C VAL A 83 -15.04 11.40 -13.87
N ASN A 84 -15.91 10.71 -13.13
CA ASN A 84 -16.87 9.80 -13.76
C ASN A 84 -17.89 10.54 -14.62
N VAL A 85 -18.41 11.69 -14.17
CA VAL A 85 -19.33 12.51 -14.97
C VAL A 85 -18.66 13.00 -16.26
N LEU A 86 -17.43 13.53 -16.17
CA LEU A 86 -16.68 13.96 -17.35
C LEU A 86 -16.41 12.80 -18.31
N SER A 87 -15.99 11.65 -17.79
CA SER A 87 -15.76 10.45 -18.60
C SER A 87 -17.02 9.99 -19.33
N LEU A 88 -18.19 10.04 -18.68
CA LEU A 88 -19.47 9.70 -19.31
C LEU A 88 -19.86 10.69 -20.40
N ILE A 89 -19.66 11.99 -20.18
CA ILE A 89 -19.92 13.02 -21.19
C ILE A 89 -19.02 12.80 -22.41
N MET A 90 -17.72 12.55 -22.19
CA MET A 90 -16.77 12.26 -23.27
C MET A 90 -17.04 10.93 -24.01
N ALA A 91 -17.69 9.96 -23.35
CA ALA A 91 -18.00 8.67 -23.97
C ALA A 91 -19.27 8.73 -24.84
N VAL A 92 -20.19 9.66 -24.55
CA VAL A 92 -21.47 9.80 -25.26
C VAL A 92 -21.38 10.81 -26.41
N GLY A 93 -20.47 11.78 -26.33
CA GLY A 93 -20.16 12.71 -27.43
C GLY A 93 -19.13 12.14 -28.40
#